data_AF-A0A3M1S7N8-F1
#
_entry.id   AF-A0A3M1S7N8-F1
#
_cell.length_a   1.000
_cell.length_b   1.000
_cell.length_c   1.000
_cell.angle_alpha   90.00
_cell.angle_beta   90.00
_cell.angle_gamma   90.00
#
_symmetry.space_group_name_H-M   'P 1'
#
loop_
_entity.id
_entity.type
_entity.pdbx_description
1 polymer ?
#
loop_
_entity_poly.entity_id
_entity_poly.type
_entity_poly.pdbx_seq_one_letter_code
_entity_poly.pdbx_strand_id
1 'polypeptide(L)'
;GYIFIDSPRGRIFNYQRVIDTDTDTPQVISIRLPASVSDLVHRDKIKRDIISFISIGFISLFFLSFTLWKLSKKISRGINTELEEVRLKALIELAGATAHEMRQPLAVIIGYSELLSDSTKRGEPADEEISIIKDQCYRMDEIIKKMLNITHYKTIEYTDGIRILDLHSQGKSQCLN
;
A
#
# COMPACT_ATOMS: atom_id res chain seq x y z
N GLY A 1 44.32 58.11 6.10
CA GLY A 1 43.53 57.77 7.30
C GLY A 1 42.07 57.64 6.92
N TYR A 2 41.25 56.94 7.71
CA TYR A 2 39.80 56.90 7.50
C TYR A 2 39.09 57.69 8.60
N ILE A 3 38.07 58.45 8.22
CA ILE A 3 37.24 59.25 9.13
C ILE A 3 35.78 59.09 8.73
N PHE A 4 34.92 58.93 9.74
CA PHE A 4 33.48 58.93 9.57
C PHE A 4 32.97 60.35 9.65
N ILE A 5 32.20 60.78 8.65
CA ILE A 5 31.59 62.11 8.63
C ILE A 5 30.08 61.91 8.64
N ASP A 6 29.43 62.37 9.71
CA ASP A 6 27.97 62.41 9.77
C ASP A 6 27.48 63.63 8.97
N SER A 7 26.65 63.35 7.96
CA SER A 7 26.04 64.34 7.08
C SER A 7 24.52 64.24 7.22
N PRO A 8 23.76 65.34 7.06
CA PRO A 8 22.29 65.34 7.17
C PRO A 8 21.58 64.39 6.18
N ARG A 9 22.29 63.83 5.18
CA ARG A 9 21.78 62.81 4.24
C ARG A 9 22.23 61.36 4.56
N GLY A 10 22.89 61.13 5.69
CA GLY A 10 23.34 59.82 6.15
C GLY A 10 24.84 59.74 6.45
N ARG A 11 25.27 58.64 7.07
CA ARG A 11 26.67 58.41 7.46
C ARG A 11 27.52 58.10 6.22
N ILE A 12 28.63 58.81 6.02
CA ILE A 12 29.50 58.67 4.85
C ILE A 12 30.88 58.17 5.31
N PHE A 13 31.38 57.13 4.67
CA PHE A 13 32.76 56.69 4.82
C PHE A 13 33.65 57.54 3.92
N ASN A 14 34.61 58.26 4.53
CA ASN A 14 35.60 59.03 3.79
C ASN A 14 36.98 58.40 3.98
N TYR A 15 37.53 57.84 2.90
CA TYR A 15 38.88 57.33 2.86
C TYR A 15 39.77 58.30 2.09
N GLN A 16 40.82 58.79 2.75
CA GLN A 16 41.76 59.74 2.17
C GLN A 16 43.17 59.16 2.26
N ARG A 17 43.80 58.97 1.09
CA ARG A 17 45.21 58.59 0.98
C ARG A 17 45.94 59.63 0.15
N VAL A 18 47.01 60.17 0.72
CA VAL A 18 47.95 61.06 0.02
C VAL A 18 48.85 60.17 -0.82
N ILE A 19 48.92 60.44 -2.12
CA ILE A 19 49.87 59.79 -3.01
C ILE A 19 51.01 60.78 -3.17
N ASP A 20 52.17 60.45 -2.59
CA ASP A 20 53.37 61.24 -2.83
C ASP A 20 53.74 61.03 -4.30
N THR A 21 53.55 62.08 -5.08
CA THR A 21 53.87 62.11 -6.51
C THR A 21 54.89 63.23 -6.64
N ASP A 22 56.01 62.98 -7.33
CA ASP A 22 57.23 63.81 -7.41
C ASP A 22 57.03 65.17 -8.12
N THR A 23 56.03 65.91 -7.64
CA THR A 23 55.53 67.20 -8.10
C THR A 23 55.06 67.94 -6.85
N ASP A 24 55.42 69.22 -6.75
CA ASP A 24 55.36 70.12 -5.57
C ASP A 24 53.95 70.35 -4.95
N THR A 25 52.94 69.57 -5.37
CA THR A 25 51.60 69.55 -4.77
C THR A 25 51.15 68.11 -4.51
N PRO A 26 51.01 67.68 -3.25
CA PRO A 26 50.57 66.33 -2.93
C PRO A 26 49.13 66.09 -3.40
N GLN A 27 48.93 65.13 -4.30
CA GLN A 27 47.59 64.77 -4.78
C GLN A 27 46.91 63.84 -3.77
N VAL A 28 45.68 64.18 -3.42
CA VAL A 28 44.93 63.42 -2.42
C VAL A 28 43.67 62.84 -3.04
N ILE A 29 43.64 61.51 -3.12
CA ILE A 29 42.45 60.79 -3.57
C ILE A 29 41.52 60.64 -2.37
N SER A 30 40.34 61.25 -2.46
CA SER A 30 39.25 61.07 -1.50
C SER A 30 38.12 60.29 -2.15
N ILE A 31 37.79 59.13 -1.58
CA ILE A 31 36.66 58.33 -2.02
C ILE A 31 35.60 58.43 -0.92
N ARG A 32 34.43 58.99 -1.29
CA ARG A 32 33.27 59.13 -0.40
C ARG A 32 32.26 58.05 -0.76
N LEU A 33 32.15 57.02 0.07
CA LEU A 33 31.12 55.98 -0.08
C LEU A 33 29.97 56.21 0.91
N PRO A 34 28.72 56.29 0.46
CA PRO A 34 27.56 56.29 1.35
C PRO A 34 27.49 54.96 2.11
N ALA A 35 27.34 55.00 3.45
CA ALA A 35 27.22 53.79 4.26
C ALA A 35 25.98 52.94 3.90
N SER A 36 24.97 53.53 3.25
CA SER A 36 23.79 52.84 2.75
C SER A 36 24.10 51.73 1.74
N VAL A 37 25.22 51.80 1.02
CA VAL A 37 25.66 50.73 0.09
C VAL A 37 26.15 49.50 0.88
N SER A 38 26.73 49.70 2.06
CA SER A 38 27.12 48.58 2.94
C SER A 38 25.89 47.92 3.58
N ASP A 39 24.88 48.71 3.96
CA ASP A 39 23.66 48.21 4.58
C ASP A 39 22.72 47.49 3.59
N LEU A 40 22.71 47.90 2.31
CA LEU A 40 21.93 47.22 1.27
C LEU A 40 22.54 45.87 0.88
N VAL A 41 23.87 45.77 0.84
CA VAL A 41 24.60 44.53 0.50
C VAL A 41 24.53 43.49 1.62
N HIS A 42 24.44 43.90 2.89
CA HIS A 42 24.26 42.97 4.01
C HIS A 42 22.84 42.41 4.14
N ARG A 43 21.80 43.17 3.79
CA ARG A 43 20.41 42.71 3.92
C ARG A 43 20.02 41.65 2.89
N ASP A 44 20.61 41.70 1.70
CA ASP A 44 20.27 40.81 0.57
C ASP A 44 21.07 39.50 0.52
N LYS A 45 22.24 39.42 1.18
CA LYS A 45 23.00 38.18 1.32
C LYS A 45 22.40 37.27 2.38
N ILE A 46 22.10 37.82 3.56
CA ILE A 46 21.54 37.06 4.69
C ILE A 46 20.18 36.45 4.33
N LYS A 47 19.32 37.18 3.62
CA LYS A 47 18.03 36.65 3.15
C LYS A 47 18.18 35.47 2.19
N ARG A 48 19.17 35.50 1.29
CA ARG A 48 19.43 34.39 0.35
C ARG A 48 19.97 33.15 1.05
N ASP A 49 20.86 33.33 2.01
CA ASP A 49 21.43 32.23 2.79
C ASP A 49 20.35 31.52 3.62
N ILE A 50 19.47 32.29 4.28
CA ILE A 50 18.34 31.74 5.05
C ILE A 50 17.40 30.91 4.17
N ILE A 51 17.06 31.39 2.96
CA ILE A 51 16.20 30.66 2.02
C ILE A 51 16.87 29.35 1.58
N SER A 52 18.19 29.37 1.37
CA SER A 52 18.97 28.17 1.01
C SER A 52 19.01 27.13 2.12
N PHE A 53 19.12 27.54 3.39
CA PHE A 53 19.09 26.59 4.51
C PHE A 53 17.69 26.02 4.74
N ILE A 54 16.64 26.84 4.58
CA ILE A 54 15.25 26.40 4.68
C ILE A 54 14.96 25.37 3.59
N SER A 55 15.38 25.59 2.34
CA SER A 55 15.11 24.65 1.25
C SER A 55 15.80 23.31 1.45
N ILE A 56 17.05 23.27 1.92
CA ILE A 56 17.77 22.03 2.25
C ILE A 56 17.08 21.28 3.38
N GLY A 57 16.65 22.00 4.44
CA GLY A 57 15.89 21.42 5.54
C GLY A 57 14.56 20.82 5.09
N PHE A 58 13.84 21.52 4.20
CA PHE A 58 12.61 21.01 3.61
C PHE A 58 12.84 19.78 2.74
N ILE A 59 13.89 19.76 1.92
CA ILE A 59 14.24 18.60 1.10
C ILE A 59 14.62 17.41 1.99
N SER A 60 15.39 17.64 3.06
CA SER A 60 15.77 16.62 4.03
C SER A 60 14.56 16.05 4.77
N LEU A 61 13.66 16.92 5.24
CA LEU A 61 12.42 16.52 5.91
C LEU A 61 11.46 15.80 4.96
N PHE A 62 11.35 16.27 3.72
CA PHE A 62 10.55 15.61 2.68
C PHE A 62 11.11 14.22 2.37
N PHE A 63 12.42 14.07 2.25
CA PHE A 63 13.06 12.80 2.01
C PHE A 63 12.86 11.82 3.19
N LEU A 64 12.99 12.30 4.42
CA LEU A 64 12.69 11.51 5.62
C LEU A 64 11.21 11.11 5.67
N SER A 65 10.29 12.05 5.44
CA SER A 65 8.85 11.79 5.36
C SER A 65 8.52 10.78 4.26
N PHE A 66 9.17 10.88 3.10
CA PHE A 66 8.96 10.00 1.96
C PHE A 66 9.48 8.59 2.22
N THR A 67 10.65 8.45 2.83
CA THR A 67 11.23 7.15 3.21
C THR A 67 10.40 6.45 4.29
N LEU A 68 9.93 7.21 5.30
CA LEU A 68 8.99 6.70 6.32
C LEU A 68 7.66 6.27 5.68
N TRP A 69 7.10 7.08 4.78
CA TRP A 69 5.87 6.75 4.07
C TRP A 69 6.02 5.47 3.23
N LYS A 70 7.15 5.31 2.52
CA LYS A 70 7.43 4.14 1.70
C LYS A 70 7.56 2.85 2.54
N LEU A 71 8.21 2.94 3.70
CA LEU A 71 8.36 1.81 4.64
C LEU A 71 7.03 1.43 5.29
N SER A 72 6.28 2.42 5.78
CA SER A 72 4.94 2.22 6.36
C SER A 72 4.00 1.51 5.38
N LYS A 73 4.03 1.92 4.10
CA LYS A 73 3.24 1.31 3.03
C LYS A 73 3.62 -0.15 2.73
N LYS A 74 4.88 -0.55 2.97
CA LYS A 74 5.33 -1.94 2.78
C LYS A 74 4.89 -2.84 3.93
N ILE A 75 5.00 -2.36 5.17
CA ILE A 75 4.60 -3.10 6.39
C ILE A 75 3.09 -3.36 6.39
N SER A 76 2.27 -2.35 6.05
CA SER A 76 0.80 -2.49 5.99
C SER A 76 0.32 -3.52 4.97
N ARG A 77 1.11 -3.79 3.91
CA ARG A 77 0.77 -4.79 2.90
C ARG A 77 1.14 -6.21 3.31
N GLY A 78 2.27 -6.38 4.01
CA GLY A 78 2.73 -7.70 4.47
C GLY A 78 1.77 -8.31 5.49
N ILE A 79 1.43 -7.56 6.54
CA ILE A 79 0.60 -8.07 7.65
C ILE A 79 -0.79 -8.52 7.17
N ASN A 80 -1.43 -7.76 6.29
CA ASN A 80 -2.77 -8.10 5.81
C ASN A 80 -2.77 -9.25 4.79
N THR A 81 -1.69 -9.46 4.03
CA THR A 81 -1.66 -10.50 3.00
C THR A 81 -1.42 -11.87 3.63
N GLU A 82 -0.42 -11.97 4.52
CA GLU A 82 -0.09 -13.22 5.22
C GLU A 82 -1.26 -13.70 6.09
N LEU A 83 -1.95 -12.78 6.78
CA LEU A 83 -3.11 -13.10 7.61
C LEU A 83 -4.28 -13.65 6.79
N GLU A 84 -4.55 -13.07 5.62
CA GLU A 84 -5.62 -13.53 4.73
C GLU A 84 -5.30 -14.89 4.09
N GLU A 85 -4.04 -15.14 3.74
CA GLU A 85 -3.57 -16.45 3.24
C GLU A 85 -3.75 -17.55 4.29
N VAL A 86 -3.34 -17.30 5.53
CA VAL A 86 -3.49 -18.25 6.64
C VAL A 86 -4.98 -18.53 6.92
N ARG A 87 -5.82 -17.49 6.95
CA ARG A 87 -7.27 -17.64 7.13
C ARG A 87 -7.91 -18.47 6.03
N LEU A 88 -7.56 -18.19 4.78
CA LEU A 88 -8.10 -18.93 3.65
C LEU A 88 -7.67 -20.39 3.68
N LYS A 89 -6.38 -20.65 3.92
CA LYS A 89 -5.84 -22.00 4.04
C LYS A 89 -6.58 -22.80 5.12
N ALA A 90 -6.78 -22.19 6.29
CA ALA A 90 -7.54 -22.81 7.37
C ALA A 90 -9.00 -23.12 6.97
N LEU A 91 -9.66 -22.24 6.22
CA LEU A 91 -11.02 -22.48 5.71
C LEU A 91 -11.07 -23.63 4.71
N ILE A 92 -10.09 -23.72 3.81
CA ILE A 92 -9.99 -24.82 2.83
C ILE A 92 -9.75 -26.15 3.54
N GLU A 93 -8.79 -26.19 4.47
CA GLU A 93 -8.49 -27.38 5.27
C GLU A 93 -9.71 -27.84 6.06
N LEU A 94 -10.41 -26.90 6.71
CA LEU A 94 -11.62 -27.18 7.47
C LEU A 94 -12.77 -27.67 6.58
N ALA A 95 -12.99 -27.04 5.43
CA ALA A 95 -14.02 -27.48 4.47
C ALA A 95 -13.72 -28.87 3.91
N GLY A 96 -12.44 -29.16 3.61
CA GLY A 96 -11.97 -30.48 3.19
C GLY A 96 -12.21 -31.53 4.27
N ALA A 97 -11.78 -31.27 5.50
CA ALA A 97 -11.98 -32.16 6.64
C ALA A 97 -13.47 -32.41 6.90
N THR A 98 -14.28 -31.34 6.95
CA THR A 98 -15.73 -31.44 7.15
C THR A 98 -16.40 -32.24 6.04
N ALA A 99 -16.02 -32.02 4.77
CA ALA A 99 -16.54 -32.79 3.64
C ALA A 99 -16.20 -34.29 3.75
N HIS A 100 -14.98 -34.63 4.17
CA HIS A 100 -14.57 -36.00 4.40
C HIS A 100 -15.34 -36.63 5.57
N GLU A 101 -15.49 -35.92 6.69
CA GLU A 101 -16.26 -36.38 7.84
C GLU A 101 -17.75 -36.53 7.54
N MET A 102 -18.35 -35.68 6.68
CA MET A 102 -19.74 -35.82 6.25
C MET A 102 -19.94 -37.00 5.29
N ARG A 103 -18.97 -37.29 4.44
CA ARG A 103 -19.04 -38.38 3.46
C ARG A 103 -19.04 -39.75 4.13
N GLN A 104 -18.39 -39.89 5.30
CA GLN A 104 -18.35 -41.14 6.06
C GLN A 104 -19.73 -41.66 6.50
N PRO A 105 -20.53 -40.91 7.31
CA PRO A 105 -21.87 -41.35 7.69
C PRO A 105 -22.80 -41.42 6.48
N LEU A 106 -22.60 -40.58 5.47
CA LEU A 106 -23.38 -40.64 4.23
C LEU A 106 -23.18 -41.96 3.49
N ALA A 107 -21.93 -42.43 3.37
CA ALA A 107 -21.61 -43.72 2.76
C ALA A 107 -22.23 -44.88 3.56
N VAL A 108 -22.24 -44.79 4.88
CA VAL A 108 -22.90 -45.77 5.76
C VAL A 108 -24.41 -45.81 5.49
N ILE A 109 -25.07 -44.65 5.41
CA ILE A 109 -26.52 -44.57 5.12
C ILE A 109 -26.83 -45.14 3.74
N ILE A 110 -26.04 -44.82 2.71
CA ILE A 110 -26.21 -45.37 1.36
C ILE A 110 -26.08 -46.90 1.39
N GLY A 111 -25.03 -47.43 2.02
CA GLY A 111 -24.81 -48.87 2.11
C GLY A 111 -25.94 -49.61 2.84
N TYR A 112 -26.44 -49.08 3.96
CA TYR A 112 -27.60 -49.68 4.64
C TYR A 112 -28.87 -49.58 3.80
N SER A 113 -29.08 -48.45 3.11
CA SER A 113 -30.25 -48.28 2.23
C SER A 113 -30.21 -49.26 1.05
N GLU A 114 -29.02 -49.58 0.53
CA GLU A 114 -28.84 -50.62 -0.49
C GLU A 114 -29.19 -52.01 0.04
N LEU A 115 -28.68 -52.39 1.22
CA LEU A 115 -29.02 -53.67 1.85
C LEU A 115 -30.53 -53.81 2.16
N LEU A 116 -31.17 -52.71 2.58
CA LEU A 116 -32.61 -52.68 2.82
C LEU A 116 -33.40 -52.79 1.50
N SER A 117 -32.94 -52.13 0.44
CA SER A 117 -33.55 -52.23 -0.89
C SER A 117 -33.47 -53.67 -1.42
N ASP A 118 -32.34 -54.34 -1.24
CA ASP A 118 -32.13 -55.74 -1.67
C ASP A 118 -33.01 -56.74 -0.89
N SER A 119 -33.39 -56.41 0.34
CA SER A 119 -34.21 -57.27 1.20
C SER A 119 -35.72 -56.93 1.19
N THR A 120 -36.10 -55.81 0.58
CA THR A 120 -37.49 -55.35 0.48
C THR A 120 -38.11 -55.80 -0.86
N LYS A 121 -39.38 -56.25 -0.84
CA LYS A 121 -40.07 -56.62 -2.09
C LYS A 121 -40.54 -55.37 -2.84
N ARG A 122 -40.40 -55.39 -4.17
CA ARG A 122 -40.94 -54.34 -5.04
C ARG A 122 -42.42 -54.10 -4.80
N GLY A 123 -42.78 -52.82 -4.66
CA GLY A 123 -44.15 -52.36 -4.48
C GLY A 123 -44.64 -52.33 -3.02
N GLU A 124 -43.80 -52.71 -2.06
CA GLU A 124 -44.05 -52.38 -0.66
C GLU A 124 -43.78 -50.88 -0.41
N PRO A 125 -44.52 -50.21 0.49
CA PRO A 125 -44.28 -48.79 0.79
C PRO A 125 -42.82 -48.48 1.17
N ALA A 126 -42.16 -49.43 1.84
CA ALA A 126 -40.75 -49.32 2.22
C ALA A 126 -39.80 -49.24 1.02
N ASP A 127 -40.13 -49.83 -0.13
CA ASP A 127 -39.31 -49.79 -1.35
C ASP A 127 -39.19 -48.34 -1.88
N GLU A 128 -40.31 -47.62 -1.90
CA GLU A 128 -40.36 -46.21 -2.29
C GLU A 128 -39.64 -45.31 -1.29
N GLU A 129 -39.85 -45.52 0.01
CA GLU A 129 -39.18 -44.77 1.07
C GLU A 129 -37.64 -44.94 1.02
N ILE A 130 -37.16 -46.17 0.83
CA ILE A 130 -35.73 -46.47 0.69
C ILE A 130 -35.14 -45.79 -0.55
N SER A 131 -35.89 -45.78 -1.68
CA SER A 131 -35.47 -45.07 -2.89
C SER A 131 -35.30 -43.58 -2.63
N ILE A 132 -36.25 -42.94 -1.93
CA ILE A 132 -36.18 -41.52 -1.59
C ILE A 132 -34.94 -41.22 -0.72
N ILE A 133 -34.65 -42.07 0.27
CA ILE A 133 -33.48 -41.91 1.14
C ILE A 133 -32.18 -41.97 0.32
N LYS A 134 -32.05 -42.95 -0.58
CA LYS A 134 -30.89 -43.07 -1.47
C LYS A 134 -30.71 -41.82 -2.33
N ASP A 135 -31.79 -41.35 -2.95
CA ASP A 135 -31.76 -40.15 -3.79
C ASP A 135 -31.31 -38.91 -3.01
N GLN A 136 -31.81 -38.70 -1.79
CA GLN A 136 -31.34 -37.59 -0.96
C GLN A 136 -29.86 -37.75 -0.58
N CYS A 137 -29.40 -38.96 -0.30
CA CYS A 137 -28.01 -39.19 0.01
C CYS A 137 -27.09 -38.88 -1.18
N TYR A 138 -27.47 -39.27 -2.40
CA TYR A 138 -26.71 -38.91 -3.60
C TYR A 138 -26.74 -37.41 -3.88
N ARG A 139 -27.86 -36.72 -3.65
CA ARG A 139 -27.92 -35.25 -3.74
C ARG A 139 -27.00 -34.58 -2.73
N MET A 140 -26.92 -35.09 -1.50
CA MET A 140 -25.97 -34.61 -0.49
C MET A 140 -24.52 -34.83 -0.96
N ASP A 141 -24.21 -35.99 -1.55
CA ASP A 141 -22.88 -36.26 -2.11
C ASP A 141 -22.48 -35.27 -3.21
N GLU A 142 -23.41 -34.92 -4.10
CA GLU A 142 -23.19 -33.89 -5.12
C GLU A 142 -22.94 -32.50 -4.51
N ILE A 143 -23.70 -32.12 -3.47
CA ILE A 143 -23.51 -30.85 -2.78
C ILE A 143 -22.12 -30.80 -2.13
N ILE A 144 -21.70 -31.88 -1.46
CA ILE A 144 -20.37 -31.99 -0.85
C ILE A 144 -19.27 -31.87 -1.91
N LYS A 145 -19.43 -32.51 -3.10
CA LYS A 145 -18.49 -32.37 -4.22
C LYS A 145 -18.42 -30.94 -4.74
N LYS A 146 -19.55 -30.25 -4.89
CA LYS A 146 -19.59 -28.84 -5.31
C LYS A 146 -18.90 -27.93 -4.29
N MET A 147 -19.10 -28.18 -2.99
CA MET A 147 -18.40 -27.47 -1.91
C MET A 147 -16.88 -27.61 -2.04
N LEU A 148 -16.39 -28.82 -2.27
CA LEU A 148 -14.95 -29.10 -2.46
C LEU A 148 -14.38 -28.43 -3.73
N ASN A 149 -15.13 -28.43 -4.84
CA ASN A 149 -14.68 -27.77 -6.07
C ASN A 149 -14.51 -26.25 -5.91
N ILE A 150 -15.43 -25.59 -5.19
CA ILE A 150 -15.30 -24.15 -4.87
C ILE A 150 -14.05 -23.89 -4.04
N THR A 151 -13.75 -24.76 -3.08
CA THR A 151 -12.54 -24.62 -2.26
C THR A 151 -11.26 -24.76 -3.08
N HIS A 152 -11.22 -25.69 -4.06
CA HIS A 152 -10.06 -25.89 -4.92
C HIS A 152 -9.79 -24.72 -5.87
N TYR A 153 -10.84 -24.15 -6.49
CA TYR A 153 -10.72 -22.99 -7.36
C TYR A 153 -10.13 -21.78 -6.61
N LYS A 154 -10.59 -21.57 -5.37
CA LYS A 154 -10.09 -20.51 -4.50
C LYS A 154 -8.64 -20.77 -4.06
N THR A 155 -8.21 -22.02 -3.88
CA THR A 155 -6.80 -22.30 -3.56
C THR A 155 -5.85 -21.91 -4.70
N ILE A 156 -6.20 -22.24 -5.95
CA ILE A 156 -5.35 -21.97 -7.13
C ILE A 156 -5.13 -20.45 -7.30
N GLU A 157 -6.20 -19.65 -7.26
CA GLU A 157 -6.12 -18.19 -7.45
C GLU A 157 -5.21 -17.53 -6.42
N TYR A 158 -5.24 -18.00 -5.17
CA TYR A 158 -4.43 -17.41 -4.10
C TYR A 158 -2.98 -17.90 -4.11
N THR A 159 -2.71 -19.13 -4.57
CA THR A 159 -1.32 -19.62 -4.72
C THR A 159 -0.56 -18.94 -5.87
N ASP A 160 -1.27 -18.37 -6.86
CA ASP A 160 -0.66 -17.78 -8.07
C ASP A 160 -0.56 -16.24 -8.03
N GLY A 161 -0.79 -15.62 -6.85
CA GLY A 161 -0.41 -14.24 -6.59
C GLY A 161 -1.20 -13.14 -7.32
N ILE A 162 -2.30 -13.45 -8.00
CA ILE A 162 -3.13 -12.44 -8.70
C ILE A 162 -4.57 -12.50 -8.19
N ARG A 163 -4.92 -11.49 -7.39
CA ARG A 163 -6.28 -11.26 -6.87
C ARG A 163 -7.14 -10.56 -7.92
N ILE A 164 -8.15 -11.23 -8.46
CA ILE A 164 -9.34 -10.54 -8.98
C ILE A 164 -10.57 -11.40 -8.67
N LEU A 165 -11.12 -11.20 -7.47
CA LEU A 165 -12.50 -11.57 -7.17
C LEU A 165 -13.42 -10.69 -8.04
N ASP A 166 -13.78 -11.19 -9.22
CA ASP A 166 -14.80 -10.59 -10.07
C ASP A 166 -16.19 -10.98 -9.53
N LEU A 167 -16.84 -10.04 -8.83
CA LEU A 167 -18.21 -10.17 -8.32
C LEU A 167 -19.25 -9.87 -9.42
N HIS A 168 -19.00 -10.29 -10.67
CA HIS A 168 -19.99 -10.26 -11.74
C HIS A 168 -19.89 -11.44 -12.72
N SER A 169 -20.50 -12.57 -12.36
CA SER A 169 -21.12 -13.43 -13.36
C SER A 169 -22.34 -14.15 -12.78
N GLN A 170 -23.41 -13.38 -12.55
CA GLN A 170 -24.74 -13.98 -12.56
C GLN A 170 -25.04 -14.46 -14.00
N GLY A 171 -25.23 -15.77 -14.11
CA GLY A 171 -26.13 -16.44 -15.05
C GLY A 171 -26.13 -15.96 -16.51
N LYS A 172 -25.48 -16.75 -17.37
CA LYS A 172 -26.10 -17.23 -18.62
C LYS A 172 -25.31 -18.41 -19.18
N SER A 173 -25.76 -19.62 -18.84
CA SER A 173 -25.77 -20.69 -19.83
C SER A 173 -26.74 -20.24 -20.92
N GLN A 174 -26.21 -19.81 -22.05
CA GLN A 174 -26.98 -19.70 -23.28
C GLN A 174 -26.20 -20.40 -24.37
N CYS A 175 -26.77 -21.52 -24.81
CA CYS A 175 -26.29 -22.39 -25.86
C CYS A 175 -25.90 -21.61 -27.12
N LEU A 176 -24.85 -22.06 -27.80
CA LEU A 176 -24.71 -21.87 -29.24
C LEU A 176 -24.16 -23.16 -29.86
N ASN A 177 -24.82 -23.52 -30.96
CA ASN A 177 -24.77 -24.74 -31.75
C ASN A 177 -23.39 -25.26 -32.11
#